data_AF-A0A1X1Q7M0-F1
#
_entry.id   AF-A0A1X1Q7M0-F1
#
_cell.length_a   1.000
_cell.length_b   1.000
_cell.length_c   1.000
_cell.angle_alpha   90.00
_cell.angle_beta   90.00
_cell.angle_gamma   90.00
#
_symmetry.space_group_name_H-M   'P 1'
#
loop_
_entity.id
_entity.type
_entity.pdbx_description
1 polymer ?
#
loop_
_entity_poly.entity_id
_entity_poly.type
_entity_poly.pdbx_seq_one_letter_code
_entity_poly.pdbx_strand_id
1 'polypeptide(L)'
;MTIEFEYFGGGMSEMHVIQEIDNKIYAHKIDFNTRIFEKHIKEFMRKHIGHWGDKQPFNGLDVAVGFYNGVLENFAKYELKKCSPDDNVYDNKYFWYQYCW
;
A
#
# COMPACT_ATOMS: atom_id res chain seq x y z
N MET A 1 -5.81 7.19 -8.70
CA MET A 1 -5.26 5.95 -8.12
C MET A 1 -5.01 6.19 -6.65
N THR A 2 -5.48 5.29 -5.80
CA THR A 2 -5.27 5.34 -4.34
C THR A 2 -4.62 4.04 -3.92
N ILE A 3 -3.59 4.11 -3.08
CA ILE A 3 -2.86 2.95 -2.55
C ILE A 3 -2.89 3.06 -1.03
N GLU A 4 -3.35 2.01 -0.37
CA GLU A 4 -3.37 1.91 1.08
C GLU A 4 -2.70 0.62 1.54
N PHE A 5 -2.05 0.69 2.70
CA PHE A 5 -1.42 -0.46 3.34
C PHE A 5 -2.01 -0.64 4.73
N GLU A 6 -2.27 -1.88 5.10
CA GLU A 6 -2.70 -2.25 6.42
C GLU A 6 -1.73 -3.25 7.04
N TYR A 7 -1.18 -2.86 8.18
CA TYR A 7 -0.22 -3.66 8.93
C TYR A 7 -0.94 -4.37 10.07
N PHE A 8 -0.90 -5.71 10.07
CA PHE A 8 -1.53 -6.53 11.11
C PHE A 8 -0.53 -7.13 12.13
N GLY A 9 0.74 -6.74 12.07
CA GLY A 9 1.77 -7.32 12.93
C GLY A 9 2.21 -8.71 12.48
N GLY A 10 1.54 -9.76 12.96
CA GLY A 10 1.95 -11.15 12.71
C GLY A 10 1.39 -11.73 11.40
N GLY A 11 2.22 -12.47 10.66
CA GLY A 11 1.78 -13.27 9.51
C GLY A 11 1.63 -12.46 8.22
N MET A 12 0.41 -12.06 7.90
CA MET A 12 0.05 -11.40 6.65
C MET A 12 -0.44 -9.99 6.90
N SER A 13 -0.17 -9.09 5.97
CA SER A 13 -0.62 -7.71 5.88
C SER A 13 -1.25 -7.47 4.50
N GLU A 14 -1.96 -6.37 4.33
CA GLU A 14 -2.71 -6.11 3.09
C GLU A 14 -2.26 -4.81 2.42
N MET A 15 -2.17 -4.83 1.09
CA MET A 15 -2.10 -3.65 0.24
C MET A 15 -3.37 -3.60 -0.61
N HIS A 16 -4.03 -2.45 -0.61
CA HIS A 16 -5.21 -2.19 -1.39
C HIS A 16 -4.93 -1.10 -2.41
N VAL A 17 -5.35 -1.31 -3.67
CA VAL A 17 -5.19 -0.32 -4.74
C VAL A 17 -6.53 -0.10 -5.41
N ILE A 18 -6.96 1.16 -5.52
CA ILE A 18 -8.05 1.59 -6.40
C ILE A 18 -7.44 2.31 -7.60
N GLN A 19 -7.77 1.86 -8.81
CA GLN A 19 -7.35 2.50 -10.04
C GLN A 19 -8.47 2.59 -11.06
N GLU A 20 -8.44 3.64 -11.86
CA GLU A 20 -9.34 3.83 -12.98
C GLU A 20 -8.61 3.49 -14.28
N ILE A 21 -9.19 2.58 -15.07
CA ILE A 21 -8.67 2.18 -16.38
C ILE A 21 -9.87 2.19 -17.34
N ASP A 22 -9.77 2.94 -18.43
CA ASP A 22 -10.82 3.07 -19.45
C ASP A 22 -12.22 3.38 -18.85
N ASN A 23 -12.28 4.37 -17.95
CA ASN A 23 -13.49 4.77 -17.20
C ASN A 23 -14.12 3.65 -16.35
N LYS A 24 -13.33 2.64 -15.97
CA LYS A 24 -13.76 1.56 -15.07
C LYS A 24 -12.88 1.58 -13.83
N ILE A 25 -13.53 1.43 -12.68
CA ILE A 25 -12.85 1.40 -11.39
C ILE A 25 -12.52 -0.06 -11.05
N TYR A 26 -11.27 -0.30 -10.67
CA TYR A 26 -10.74 -1.59 -10.27
C TYR A 26 -10.20 -1.51 -8.84
N ALA A 27 -10.61 -2.46 -8.00
CA ALA A 27 -10.09 -2.68 -6.67
C ALA A 27 -9.17 -3.91 -6.67
N HIS A 28 -7.97 -3.71 -6.17
CA HIS A 28 -6.93 -4.72 -6.03
C HIS A 28 -6.71 -4.95 -4.54
N LYS A 29 -6.72 -6.22 -4.13
CA LYS A 29 -6.32 -6.65 -2.79
C LYS A 29 -5.11 -7.55 -2.90
N ILE A 30 -4.06 -7.23 -2.18
CA ILE A 30 -2.78 -7.93 -2.22
C ILE A 30 -2.38 -8.30 -0.80
N ASP A 31 -2.36 -9.58 -0.49
CA ASP A 31 -1.90 -10.09 0.81
C ASP A 31 -0.40 -10.35 0.71
N PHE A 32 0.37 -9.80 1.64
CA PHE A 32 1.83 -9.95 1.66
C PHE A 32 2.35 -10.29 3.06
N ASN A 33 3.53 -10.91 3.13
CA ASN A 33 4.13 -11.26 4.41
C ASN A 33 4.54 -10.00 5.16
N THR A 34 4.10 -9.85 6.41
CA THR A 34 4.34 -8.63 7.20
C THR A 34 5.83 -8.30 7.38
N ARG A 35 6.74 -9.28 7.27
CA ARG A 35 8.19 -9.07 7.30
C ARG A 35 8.68 -8.09 6.23
N ILE A 36 7.97 -7.96 5.10
CA ILE A 36 8.30 -7.01 4.04
C ILE A 36 8.14 -5.57 4.57
N PHE A 37 7.04 -5.29 5.28
CA PHE A 37 6.84 -3.98 5.93
C PHE A 37 7.88 -3.75 7.02
N GLU A 38 8.10 -4.74 7.91
CA GLU A 38 9.06 -4.62 9.02
C GLU A 38 10.48 -4.28 8.55
N LYS A 39 10.92 -4.87 7.43
CA LYS A 39 12.22 -4.57 6.82
C LYS A 39 12.31 -3.10 6.42
N HIS A 40 11.31 -2.60 5.67
CA HIS A 40 11.35 -1.26 5.09
C HIS A 40 11.08 -0.17 6.13
N ILE A 41 10.20 -0.38 7.11
CA ILE A 41 9.98 0.62 8.17
C ILE A 41 11.24 0.79 9.04
N LYS A 42 11.97 -0.29 9.33
CA LYS A 42 13.26 -0.21 10.04
C LYS A 42 14.29 0.58 9.23
N GLU A 43 14.35 0.35 7.91
CA GLU A 43 15.23 1.10 7.02
C GLU A 43 14.87 2.58 6.96
N PHE A 44 13.58 2.90 6.80
CA PHE A 44 13.05 4.26 6.79
C PHE A 44 13.44 4.99 8.07
N MET A 45 13.16 4.40 9.24
CA MET A 45 13.48 5.00 10.53
C MET A 45 14.98 5.22 10.71
N ARG A 46 15.81 4.25 10.30
CA ARG A 46 17.28 4.39 10.35
C ARG A 46 17.77 5.56 9.49
N LYS A 47 17.27 5.67 8.25
CA LYS A 47 17.63 6.77 7.35
C LYS A 47 17.10 8.11 7.86
N HIS A 48 15.88 8.15 8.38
CA HIS A 48 15.27 9.34 8.98
C HIS A 48 16.09 9.87 10.16
N ILE A 49 16.44 9.01 11.12
CA ILE A 49 17.29 9.37 12.26
C ILE A 49 18.68 9.83 11.78
N GLY A 50 19.24 9.18 10.75
CA GLY A 50 20.54 9.56 10.19
C GLY A 50 20.58 10.95 9.57
N HIS A 51 19.45 11.47 9.10
CA HIS A 51 19.33 12.83 8.55
C HIS A 51 18.92 13.87 9.61
N TRP A 52 18.85 13.49 10.90
CA TRP A 52 18.44 14.42 11.94
C TRP A 52 19.50 15.51 12.12
N GLY A 53 19.13 16.76 11.84
CA GLY A 53 20.02 17.92 11.93
C GLY A 53 20.62 18.34 10.60
N ASP A 54 20.35 17.60 9.53
CA ASP A 54 20.73 17.99 8.17
C ASP A 54 19.95 19.23 7.72
N LYS A 55 20.58 20.02 6.85
CA LYS A 55 19.94 21.17 6.21
C LYS A 55 18.84 20.75 5.22
N GLN A 56 18.88 19.52 4.72
CA GLN A 56 17.87 18.99 3.81
C GLN A 56 16.98 17.97 4.51
N PRO A 57 15.66 18.02 4.27
CA PRO A 57 14.73 17.06 4.85
C PRO A 57 14.87 15.68 4.18
N PHE A 58 14.78 14.63 4.99
CA PHE A 58 14.67 13.26 4.51
C PHE A 58 13.32 13.02 3.83
N ASN A 59 13.31 12.60 2.56
CA ASN A 59 12.07 12.34 1.80
C ASN A 59 11.56 10.88 1.89
N GLY A 60 12.46 9.92 2.14
CA GLY A 60 12.15 8.48 2.25
C GLY A 60 11.47 7.83 1.03
N LEU A 61 11.45 8.48 -0.12
CA LEU A 61 10.75 8.00 -1.31
C LEU A 61 11.36 6.69 -1.84
N ASP A 62 12.68 6.56 -1.76
CA ASP A 62 13.42 5.36 -2.15
C ASP A 62 12.98 4.14 -1.34
N VAL A 63 12.81 4.30 -0.02
CA VAL A 63 12.35 3.22 0.86
C VAL A 63 10.88 2.88 0.60
N ALA A 64 10.03 3.89 0.38
CA ALA A 64 8.61 3.67 0.06
C ALA A 64 8.42 2.92 -1.27
N VAL A 65 9.17 3.30 -2.31
CA VAL A 65 9.17 2.59 -3.61
C VAL A 65 9.71 1.16 -3.45
N GLY A 66 10.79 0.99 -2.68
CA GLY A 66 11.34 -0.33 -2.39
C GLY A 66 10.34 -1.23 -1.67
N PHE A 67 9.57 -0.68 -0.72
CA PHE A 67 8.50 -1.39 -0.03
C PHE A 67 7.41 -1.85 -1.00
N TYR A 68 6.89 -0.94 -1.82
CA TYR A 68 5.86 -1.25 -2.82
C TYR A 68 6.31 -2.35 -3.78
N ASN A 69 7.53 -2.23 -4.34
CA ASN A 69 8.08 -3.25 -5.23
C ASN A 69 8.27 -4.59 -4.49
N GLY A 70 8.75 -4.55 -3.25
CA GLY A 70 8.89 -5.74 -2.42
C GLY A 70 7.57 -6.48 -2.21
N VAL A 71 6.45 -5.76 -2.05
CA VAL A 71 5.11 -6.33 -2.00
C VAL A 71 4.73 -6.97 -3.33
N LEU A 72 4.91 -6.27 -4.46
CA LEU A 72 4.56 -6.79 -5.79
C LEU A 72 5.39 -8.02 -6.22
N GLU A 73 6.63 -8.11 -5.76
CA GLU A 73 7.52 -9.24 -6.09
C GLU A 73 7.26 -10.48 -5.22
N ASN A 74 6.64 -10.31 -4.04
CA ASN A 74 6.57 -11.36 -3.00
C ASN A 74 5.19 -11.52 -2.36
N PHE A 75 4.11 -11.10 -3.02
CA PHE A 75 2.76 -11.28 -2.50
C PHE A 75 2.39 -12.76 -2.40
N ALA A 76 1.57 -13.11 -1.42
CA ALA A 76 1.04 -14.46 -1.26
C ALA A 76 -0.28 -14.65 -2.00
N LYS A 77 -1.10 -13.59 -2.05
CA LYS A 77 -2.41 -13.62 -2.70
C LYS A 77 -2.69 -12.29 -3.39
N TYR A 78 -3.35 -12.36 -4.54
CA TYR A 78 -3.83 -11.21 -5.29
C TYR A 78 -5.28 -11.44 -5.71
N GLU A 79 -6.12 -10.45 -5.49
CA GLU A 79 -7.52 -10.45 -5.90
C GLU A 79 -7.85 -9.14 -6.63
N LEU A 80 -8.67 -9.25 -7.68
CA LEU A 80 -9.14 -8.14 -8.50
C LEU A 80 -10.65 -8.14 -8.56
N LYS A 81 -11.27 -6.99 -8.31
CA LYS A 81 -12.70 -6.76 -8.53
C LYS A 81 -12.93 -5.45 -9.25
N LYS A 82 -14.01 -5.42 -10.04
CA LYS A 82 -14.49 -4.21 -10.72
C LYS A 82 -15.55 -3.56 -9.84
N CYS A 83 -15.43 -2.27 -9.55
CA CYS A 83 -16.40 -1.50 -8.77
C CYS A 83 -17.41 -0.80 -9.68
N SER A 84 -18.57 -0.41 -9.14
CA SER A 84 -19.51 0.44 -9.89
C SER A 84 -18.94 1.86 -10.01
N PRO A 85 -19.13 2.56 -11.14
CA PRO A 85 -18.78 3.97 -11.26
C PRO A 85 -19.51 4.88 -10.26
N ASP A 86 -20.66 4.43 -9.76
CA ASP A 86 -21.51 5.16 -8.81
C ASP A 86 -21.03 5.01 -7.35
N ASP A 87 -20.09 4.10 -7.08
CA ASP A 87 -19.57 3.87 -5.74
C ASP A 87 -18.49 4.92 -5.46
N ASN A 88 -18.69 5.78 -4.45
CA ASN A 88 -17.66 6.74 -4.01
C ASN A 88 -16.56 6.03 -3.21
N VAL A 89 -15.75 5.25 -3.91
CA VAL A 89 -14.69 4.41 -3.35
C VAL A 89 -13.36 5.14 -3.21
N TYR A 90 -13.30 6.46 -3.35
CA TYR A 90 -12.06 7.20 -3.16
C TYR A 90 -11.92 7.80 -1.75
N ASP A 91 -13.03 7.97 -1.04
CA ASP A 91 -13.05 8.73 0.23
C ASP A 91 -12.85 7.87 1.48
N ASN A 92 -13.12 6.56 1.44
CA ASN A 92 -13.02 5.71 2.64
C ASN A 92 -12.84 4.23 2.29
N LYS A 93 -11.82 3.62 2.90
CA LYS A 93 -11.58 2.16 2.90
C LYS A 93 -12.81 1.32 3.23
N TYR A 94 -13.70 1.76 4.12
CA TYR A 94 -14.96 1.07 4.41
C TYR A 94 -15.85 0.90 3.18
N PHE A 95 -15.89 1.91 2.29
CA PHE A 95 -16.63 1.81 1.04
C PHE A 95 -15.96 0.83 0.06
N TRP A 96 -14.66 0.62 0.17
CA TRP A 96 -13.95 -0.37 -0.65
C TRP A 96 -14.42 -1.77 -0.27
N TYR A 97 -14.56 -2.05 1.02
CA TYR A 97 -15.05 -3.34 1.50
C TYR A 97 -16.56 -3.54 1.33
N GLN A 98 -17.37 -2.49 1.18
CA GLN A 98 -18.82 -2.65 1.00
C GLN A 98 -19.23 -2.77 -0.47
N TYR A 99 -18.57 -2.01 -1.35
CA TYR A 99 -19.00 -1.89 -2.74
C TYR A 99 -18.10 -2.69 -3.68
N CYS A 100 -16.82 -2.83 -3.34
CA CYS A 100 -15.88 -3.59 -4.15
C CYS A 100 -15.60 -4.98 -3.57
N TRP A 101 -15.87 -5.31 -2.29
CA TRP A 101 -15.57 -6.62 -1.71
C TRP A 101 -16.73 -7.35 -1.04
#